data_AF-A0A843J6T6-F1
#
_entry.id   AF-A0A843J6T6-F1
#
_cell.length_a   1.000
_cell.length_b   1.000
_cell.length_c   1.000
_cell.angle_alpha   90.00
_cell.angle_beta   90.00
_cell.angle_gamma   90.00
#
_symmetry.space_group_name_H-M   'P 1'
#
loop_
_entity.id
_entity.type
_entity.pdbx_description
1 polymer ?
#
loop_
_entity_poly.entity_id
_entity_poly.type
_entity_poly.pdbx_seq_one_letter_code
_entity_poly.pdbx_strand_id
1 'polypeptide(L)'
;GLRSGLDIAKALSLGATLGGMALPLLKPAMVSYDSLLAEIEKVQTELKVAMYLTGATDCRRLQMTRKYVTGLTREMTSNTP
;
A
#
# COMPACT_ATOMS: atom_id res chain seq x y z
N GLY A 1 -5.90 -7.07 4.37
CA GLY A 1 -6.62 -6.16 3.44
C GLY A 1 -6.08 -4.77 3.60
N LEU A 2 -5.90 -4.02 2.51
CA LEU A 2 -5.23 -2.71 2.52
C LEU A 2 -6.03 -1.69 3.34
N ARG A 3 -5.36 -0.94 4.21
CA ARG A 3 -5.97 0.07 5.11
C ARG A 3 -5.33 1.46 4.98
N SER A 4 -4.21 1.56 4.30
CA SER A 4 -3.42 2.78 4.17
C SER A 4 -2.64 2.81 2.85
N GLY A 5 -2.14 3.98 2.47
CA GLY A 5 -1.18 4.12 1.37
C GLY A 5 0.13 3.37 1.63
N LEU A 6 0.52 3.21 2.90
CA LEU A 6 1.67 2.39 3.30
C LEU A 6 1.44 0.90 3.01
N ASP A 7 0.22 0.39 3.20
CA ASP A 7 -0.10 -1.00 2.85
C ASP A 7 -0.04 -1.22 1.33
N ILE A 8 -0.51 -0.25 0.55
CA ILE A 8 -0.36 -0.27 -0.92
C ILE A 8 1.13 -0.30 -1.27
N ALA A 9 1.96 0.56 -0.67
CA ALA A 9 3.38 0.60 -0.93
C ALA A 9 4.08 -0.73 -0.63
N LYS A 10 3.72 -1.38 0.49
CA LYS A 10 4.20 -2.73 0.83
C LYS A 10 3.75 -3.79 -0.18
N ALA A 11 2.49 -3.76 -0.60
CA ALA A 11 1.98 -4.70 -1.61
C ALA A 11 2.76 -4.55 -2.94
N LEU A 12 2.95 -3.32 -3.39
CA LEU A 12 3.75 -3.01 -4.57
C LEU A 12 5.21 -3.46 -4.39
N SER A 13 5.85 -3.17 -3.26
CA SER A 13 7.24 -3.60 -3.03
C SER A 13 7.40 -5.13 -2.98
N LEU A 14 6.37 -5.85 -2.54
CA LEU A 14 6.32 -7.31 -2.54
C LEU A 14 6.02 -7.92 -3.93
N GLY A 15 5.78 -7.12 -4.96
CA GLY A 15 5.61 -7.58 -6.34
C GLY A 15 4.21 -7.40 -6.94
N ALA A 16 3.26 -6.80 -6.21
CA ALA A 16 1.97 -6.44 -6.80
C ALA A 16 2.13 -5.35 -7.86
N THR A 17 1.20 -5.31 -8.82
CA THR A 17 1.12 -4.23 -9.83
C THR A 17 0.14 -3.12 -9.41
N LEU A 18 -0.82 -3.44 -8.54
CA LEU A 18 -1.91 -2.55 -8.12
C LEU A 18 -2.28 -2.85 -6.65
N GLY A 19 -2.91 -1.89 -5.96
CA GLY A 19 -3.53 -2.09 -4.65
C GLY A 19 -5.05 -1.86 -4.72
N GLY A 20 -5.84 -2.81 -4.20
CA GLY A 20 -7.30 -2.71 -4.13
C GLY A 20 -7.82 -2.41 -2.73
N MET A 21 -8.72 -1.44 -2.60
CA MET A 21 -9.37 -1.05 -1.34
C MET A 21 -10.89 -1.05 -1.53
N ALA A 22 -11.62 -1.66 -0.60
CA ALA A 22 -13.09 -1.67 -0.59
C ALA A 22 -13.63 -1.20 0.75
N LEU A 23 -13.55 -2.04 1.79
CA LEU A 23 -14.12 -1.75 3.11
C LEU A 23 -13.70 -0.40 3.73
N PRO A 24 -12.42 0.05 3.66
CA PRO A 24 -12.03 1.35 4.21
C PRO A 24 -12.66 2.55 3.48
N LEU A 25 -13.01 2.39 2.20
CA LEU A 25 -13.62 3.44 1.39
C LEU A 25 -15.15 3.45 1.52
N LEU A 26 -15.76 2.31 1.89
CA LEU A 26 -17.20 2.19 2.03
C LEU A 26 -17.78 3.10 3.13
N LYS A 27 -17.15 3.14 4.32
CA LYS A 27 -17.64 3.98 5.42
C LYS A 27 -17.63 5.48 5.07
N PRO A 28 -16.52 6.07 4.58
CA PRO A 28 -16.51 7.46 4.13
C PRO A 28 -17.50 7.75 3.00
N ALA A 29 -17.67 6.81 2.05
CA ALA A 29 -18.63 6.96 0.96
C ALA A 29 -20.09 7.05 1.44
N MET A 30 -20.42 6.38 2.55
CA MET A 30 -21.75 6.48 3.17
C MET A 30 -21.97 7.81 3.91
N VAL A 31 -20.90 8.55 4.24
CA VAL A 31 -20.98 9.85 4.92
C VAL A 31 -21.21 10.96 3.89
N SER A 32 -20.31 11.10 2.91
CA SER A 32 -20.43 12.09 1.84
C SER A 32 -19.37 11.88 0.76
N TYR A 33 -19.55 12.54 -0.39
CA TYR A 33 -18.52 12.63 -1.44
C TYR A 33 -17.23 13.23 -0.89
N ASP A 34 -17.31 14.34 -0.13
CA ASP A 34 -16.14 15.02 0.43
C ASP A 34 -15.40 14.13 1.45
N SER A 35 -16.14 13.35 2.25
CA SER A 35 -15.53 12.40 3.19
C SER A 35 -14.78 11.29 2.46
N LEU A 36 -15.33 10.79 1.34
CA LEU A 36 -14.66 9.80 0.49
C LEU A 36 -13.42 10.38 -0.18
N LEU A 37 -13.53 11.59 -0.72
CA LEU A 37 -12.42 12.30 -1.36
C LEU A 37 -11.28 12.50 -0.37
N ALA A 38 -11.57 12.97 0.84
CA ALA A 38 -10.57 13.15 1.90
C ALA A 38 -9.84 11.85 2.26
N GLU A 39 -10.56 10.71 2.35
CA GLU A 39 -9.92 9.42 2.64
C GLU A 39 -9.03 8.96 1.46
N ILE A 40 -9.46 9.18 0.21
CA ILE A 40 -8.65 8.86 -0.97
C ILE A 40 -7.39 9.73 -1.00
N GLU A 41 -7.50 11.04 -0.75
CA GLU A 41 -6.36 11.96 -0.73
C GLU A 41 -5.36 11.61 0.37
N LYS A 42 -5.85 11.20 1.55
CA LYS A 42 -5.01 10.69 2.63
C LYS A 42 -4.24 9.44 2.21
N VAL A 43 -4.91 8.45 1.60
CA VAL A 43 -4.26 7.23 1.08
C VAL A 43 -3.20 7.58 0.03
N GLN A 44 -3.49 8.52 -0.88
CA GLN A 44 -2.52 8.99 -1.87
C GLN A 44 -1.31 9.66 -1.21
N THR A 45 -1.54 10.48 -0.19
CA THR A 45 -0.48 11.17 0.55
C THR A 45 0.43 10.17 1.27
N GLU A 46 -0.14 9.20 1.97
CA GLU A 46 0.61 8.13 2.63
C GLU A 46 1.47 7.32 1.64
N LEU A 47 0.93 7.01 0.45
CA LEU A 47 1.68 6.33 -0.61
C LEU A 47 2.85 7.19 -1.12
N LYS A 48 2.61 8.49 -1.37
CA LYS A 48 3.66 9.44 -1.79
C LYS A 48 4.74 9.60 -0.72
N VAL A 49 4.38 9.65 0.56
CA VAL A 49 5.32 9.69 1.68
C VAL A 49 6.17 8.42 1.72
N ALA A 50 5.57 7.24 1.59
CA ALA A 50 6.30 5.98 1.53
C ALA A 50 7.28 5.94 0.33
N MET A 51 6.84 6.40 -0.84
CA MET A 51 7.68 6.53 -2.02
C MET A 51 8.86 7.48 -1.80
N TYR A 52 8.62 8.66 -1.22
CA TYR A 52 9.66 9.64 -0.90
C TYR A 52 10.71 9.07 0.05
N LEU A 53 10.28 8.44 1.14
CA LEU A 53 11.18 7.85 2.16
C LEU A 53 11.97 6.64 1.65
N THR A 54 11.54 6.02 0.55
CA THR A 54 12.22 4.87 -0.06
C THR A 54 12.94 5.21 -1.37
N GLY A 55 12.93 6.47 -1.79
CA GLY A 55 13.54 6.92 -3.04
C GLY A 55 12.85 6.40 -4.30
N ALA A 56 11.59 5.98 -4.21
CA ALA A 56 10.81 5.53 -5.36
C ALA A 56 10.16 6.72 -6.08
N THR A 57 10.54 6.95 -7.34
CA THR A 57 10.01 8.06 -8.16
C THR A 57 8.61 7.80 -8.71
N ASP A 58 8.20 6.53 -8.77
CA ASP A 58 6.89 6.08 -9.26
C ASP A 58 6.50 4.74 -8.62
N CYS A 59 5.25 4.33 -8.78
CA CYS A 59 4.72 3.09 -8.20
C CYS A 59 5.45 1.82 -8.67
N ARG A 60 5.98 1.79 -9.91
CA ARG A 60 6.73 0.63 -10.41
C ARG A 60 8.08 0.52 -9.71
N ARG A 61 8.71 1.66 -9.42
CA ARG A 61 10.00 1.70 -8.70
C ARG A 61 9.92 1.09 -7.30
N LEU A 62 8.75 1.10 -6.65
CA LEU A 62 8.53 0.43 -5.36
C LEU A 62 8.89 -1.07 -5.38
N GLN A 63 8.64 -1.79 -6.48
CA GLN A 63 9.01 -3.21 -6.63
C GLN A 63 10.51 -3.46 -6.46
N MET A 64 11.33 -2.47 -6.83
CA MET A 64 12.80 -2.52 -6.80
C MET A 64 13.38 -1.96 -5.49
N THR A 65 12.55 -1.42 -4.61
CA THR A 65 13.02 -0.91 -3.31
C THR A 65 13.51 -2.04 -2.43
N ARG A 66 14.49 -1.72 -1.58
CA ARG A 66 14.96 -2.66 -0.56
C ARG A 66 13.82 -2.96 0.41
N LYS A 67 13.53 -4.24 0.62
CA LYS A 67 12.50 -4.74 1.53
C LYS A 67 13.07 -5.80 2.47
N TYR A 68 12.59 -5.78 3.70
CA TYR A 68 12.92 -6.78 4.72
C TYR A 68 11.62 -7.48 5.12
N VAL A 69 11.56 -8.79 4.91
CA VAL A 69 10.43 -9.64 5.30
C VAL A 69 10.88 -10.51 6.46
N THR A 70 10.14 -10.51 7.56
CA THR A 70 10.48 -11.21 8.81
C THR A 70 9.28 -11.99 9.36
N GLY A 71 9.50 -12.79 10.42
CA GLY A 71 8.48 -13.58 11.10
C GLY A 71 7.82 -14.62 10.19
N LEU A 72 6.55 -14.94 10.47
CA LEU A 72 5.78 -15.97 9.76
C LEU A 72 5.79 -15.78 8.24
N THR A 73 5.69 -14.54 7.74
CA THR A 73 5.72 -14.27 6.30
C THR A 73 7.06 -14.65 5.65
N ARG A 74 8.18 -14.51 6.38
CA ARG A 74 9.49 -14.94 5.90
C ARG A 74 9.60 -16.46 5.86
N GLU A 75 9.12 -17.13 6.90
CA GLU A 75 9.10 -18.60 6.99
C GLU A 75 8.29 -19.22 5.85
N MET A 76 7.10 -18.66 5.56
CA MET A 76 6.24 -19.11 4.45
C MET A 76 6.91 -18.95 3.08
N THR A 77 7.68 -17.87 2.88
CA THR A 77 8.35 -17.57 1.61
C THR A 77 9.71 -18.25 1.46
N SER A 78 10.33 -18.76 2.54
CA SER A 78 11.56 -19.56 2.48
C SER A 78 11.32 -21.05 2.23
N ASN A 79 10.15 -21.57 2.60
CA ASN A 79 9.82 -23.00 2.52
C ASN A 79 9.07 -23.38 1.24
N THR A 80 9.04 -22.50 0.25
CA THR A 80 8.47 -22.81 -1.07
C THR A 80 9.52 -23.62 -1.87
N PRO A 81 9.19 -24.81 -2.39
CA PRO A 81 10.14 -25.65 -3.14
C PRO A 81 10.67 -24.98 -4.41
#